data_AF-A0A915D2X9-F1
#
_entry.id   AF-A0A915D2X9-F1
#
_cell.length_a   1.000
_cell.length_b   1.000
_cell.length_c   1.000
_cell.angle_alpha   90.00
_cell.angle_beta   90.00
_cell.angle_gamma   90.00
#
_symmetry.space_group_name_H-M   'P 1'
#
loop_
_entity.id
_entity.type
_entity.pdbx_description
1 polymer ?
#
loop_
_entity_poly.entity_id
_entity_poly.type
_entity_poly.pdbx_seq_one_letter_code
_entity_poly.pdbx_strand_id
1 'polypeptide(L)'
;MQIRYNLKTRNVEIRSPDENCNNANIQKAADFVRAFVLGFNVDDAMALIRLDHLFWNRLKSMTSKHFDGRTKFTIENVTKTRIVLADSKIHLLGAYQNLRVARHTLCALIMGTPPNKIYGNLRNLSSRISERL
;
A
#
# COMPACT_ATOMS: atom_id res chain seq x y z
N MET A 1 -20.74 15.39 -4.44
CA MET A 1 -19.48 15.61 -3.70
C MET A 1 -18.79 16.85 -4.26
N GLN A 2 -18.26 17.73 -3.41
CA GLN A 2 -17.51 18.92 -3.80
C GLN A 2 -16.05 18.77 -3.36
N ILE A 3 -15.10 19.02 -4.26
CA ILE A 3 -13.66 18.93 -4.00
C ILE A 3 -13.02 20.26 -4.38
N ARG A 4 -12.21 20.84 -3.49
CA ARG A 4 -11.48 22.08 -3.72
C ARG A 4 -10.01 21.88 -3.37
N TYR A 5 -9.13 22.43 -4.19
CA TYR A 5 -7.70 22.50 -3.88
C TYR A 5 -7.33 23.94 -3.53
N ASN A 6 -6.87 24.16 -2.30
CA ASN A 6 -6.42 25.45 -1.85
C ASN A 6 -4.92 25.61 -2.17
N LEU A 7 -4.61 26.40 -3.20
CA LEU A 7 -3.23 26.63 -3.66
C LEU A 7 -2.33 27.30 -2.60
N LYS A 8 -2.90 28.09 -1.68
CA LYS A 8 -2.14 28.81 -0.65
C LYS A 8 -1.67 27.86 0.45
N THR A 9 -2.57 27.03 0.97
CA THR A 9 -2.27 26.07 2.04
C THR A 9 -1.81 24.71 1.50
N ARG A 10 -1.94 24.49 0.19
CA ARG A 10 -1.70 23.20 -0.50
C ARG A 10 -2.56 22.05 0.04
N ASN A 11 -3.72 22.37 0.60
CA ASN A 11 -4.65 21.40 1.16
C ASN A 11 -5.76 21.07 0.16
N VAL A 12 -6.20 19.80 0.18
CA VAL A 12 -7.39 19.33 -0.52
C VAL A 12 -8.54 19.30 0.48
N GLU A 13 -9.60 20.02 0.16
CA GLU A 13 -10.83 20.09 0.95
C GLU A 13 -11.91 19.28 0.24
N ILE A 14 -12.52 18.33 0.96
CA ILE A 14 -13.58 17.45 0.45
C ILE A 14 -14.82 17.72 1.29
N ARG A 15 -15.90 18.15 0.64
CA ARG A 15 -17.18 18.44 1.28
C ARG A 15 -18.32 17.67 0.61
N SER A 16 -19.24 17.15 1.40
CA SER A 16 -20.52 16.71 0.88
C SER A 16 -21.57 17.82 0.97
N PRO A 17 -22.32 18.13 -0.11
CA PRO A 17 -23.35 19.15 -0.08
C PRO A 17 -24.67 18.70 0.58
N ASP A 18 -24.99 17.40 0.55
CA ASP A 18 -26.23 16.84 1.11
C ASP A 18 -26.02 16.14 2.44
N GLU A 19 -26.99 16.27 3.37
CA GLU A 19 -27.03 15.54 4.65
C GLU A 19 -27.21 14.02 4.49
N ASN A 20 -27.80 13.57 3.38
CA ASN A 20 -28.04 12.15 3.09
C ASN A 20 -26.82 11.43 2.48
N CYS A 21 -25.67 12.09 2.37
CA CYS A 21 -24.48 11.45 1.81
C CYS A 21 -23.81 10.54 2.84
N ASN A 22 -23.51 9.32 2.38
CA ASN A 22 -22.87 8.31 3.20
C ASN A 22 -21.44 8.77 3.58
N ASN A 23 -21.16 8.90 4.88
CA ASN A 23 -19.85 9.30 5.41
C ASN A 23 -18.70 8.41 4.88
N ALA A 24 -19.00 7.16 4.55
CA ALA A 24 -18.07 6.23 3.93
C ALA A 24 -17.48 6.75 2.60
N ASN A 25 -18.25 7.49 1.80
CA ASN A 25 -17.77 8.02 0.52
C ASN A 25 -16.75 9.15 0.73
N ILE A 26 -16.93 9.98 1.76
CA ILE A 26 -15.98 11.03 2.15
C ILE A 26 -14.67 10.39 2.60
N GLN A 27 -14.76 9.34 3.42
CA GLN A 27 -13.59 8.60 3.86
C GLN A 27 -12.82 8.00 2.68
N LYS A 28 -13.51 7.34 1.73
CA LYS A 28 -12.88 6.79 0.51
C LYS A 28 -12.19 7.85 -0.34
N ALA A 29 -12.82 9.01 -0.53
CA ALA A 29 -12.21 10.10 -1.28
C ALA A 29 -10.97 10.67 -0.57
N ALA A 30 -11.03 10.80 0.76
CA ALA A 30 -9.89 11.22 1.56
C ALA A 30 -8.73 10.21 1.48
N ASP A 31 -9.03 8.92 1.56
CA ASP A 31 -8.03 7.85 1.43
C ASP A 31 -7.42 7.78 0.03
N PHE A 32 -8.19 8.05 -1.03
CA PHE A 32 -7.68 8.17 -2.40
C PHE A 32 -6.66 9.31 -2.53
N VAL A 33 -7.02 10.53 -2.08
CA VAL A 33 -6.11 11.68 -2.12
C VAL A 33 -4.86 11.40 -1.29
N ARG A 34 -5.03 10.77 -0.13
CA ARG A 34 -3.91 10.39 0.74
C ARG A 34 -2.99 9.38 0.07
N ALA A 35 -3.53 8.34 -0.57
CA ALA A 35 -2.72 7.36 -1.30
C ALA A 35 -1.92 8.01 -2.43
N PHE A 36 -2.54 8.92 -3.18
CA PHE A 36 -1.85 9.68 -4.22
C PHE A 36 -0.69 10.53 -3.65
N VAL A 37 -0.92 11.25 -2.55
CA VAL A 37 0.12 12.04 -1.87
C VAL A 37 1.26 11.15 -1.32
N LEU A 38 0.97 9.91 -0.94
CA LEU A 38 1.98 8.94 -0.51
C LEU A 38 2.80 8.35 -1.66
N GLY A 39 2.49 8.69 -2.91
CA GLY A 39 3.22 8.26 -4.11
C GLY A 39 2.70 6.98 -4.75
N PHE A 40 1.48 6.53 -4.41
CA PHE A 40 0.82 5.46 -5.16
C PHE A 40 0.37 5.96 -6.53
N ASN A 41 0.40 5.08 -7.52
CA ASN A 41 -0.15 5.38 -8.84
C ASN A 41 -1.66 5.61 -8.75
N VAL A 42 -2.19 6.39 -9.68
CA VAL A 42 -3.63 6.71 -9.75
C VAL A 42 -4.46 5.43 -9.85
N ASP A 43 -4.04 4.44 -10.63
CA ASP A 43 -4.74 3.16 -10.76
C ASP A 43 -4.78 2.37 -9.45
N ASP A 44 -3.68 2.38 -8.70
CA ASP A 44 -3.59 1.70 -7.40
C ASP A 44 -4.44 2.42 -6.34
N ALA A 45 -4.48 3.76 -6.38
CA ALA A 45 -5.34 4.57 -5.53
C ALA A 45 -6.82 4.35 -5.86
N MET A 46 -7.18 4.22 -7.15
CA MET A 46 -8.54 3.91 -7.59
C MET A 46 -9.04 2.57 -7.04
N ALA A 47 -8.14 1.61 -6.80
CA ALA A 47 -8.50 0.34 -6.19
C ALA A 47 -9.09 0.52 -4.78
N LEU A 48 -8.63 1.50 -3.98
CA LEU A 48 -9.16 1.80 -2.64
C LEU A 48 -10.63 2.24 -2.68
N ILE A 49 -11.05 2.91 -3.75
CA ILE A 49 -12.45 3.34 -3.90
C ILE A 49 -13.33 2.13 -4.25
N ARG A 50 -12.80 1.21 -5.06
CA ARG A 50 -13.51 0.03 -5.57
C ARG A 50 -13.62 -1.12 -4.55
N LEU A 51 -12.60 -1.30 -3.70
CA LEU A 51 -12.50 -2.44 -2.78
C LEU A 51 -12.51 -1.96 -1.33
N ASP A 52 -13.51 -2.41 -0.57
CA ASP A 52 -13.71 -2.01 0.83
C ASP A 52 -12.70 -2.60 1.83
N HIS A 53 -11.89 -3.56 1.40
CA HIS A 53 -10.96 -4.30 2.28
C HIS A 53 -9.48 -4.03 1.97
N LEU A 54 -9.19 -2.93 1.27
CA LEU A 54 -7.82 -2.47 1.06
C LEU A 54 -7.40 -1.54 2.19
N PHE A 55 -6.22 -1.82 2.74
CA PHE A 55 -5.61 -0.99 3.77
C PHE A 55 -4.27 -0.46 3.27
N TRP A 56 -3.86 0.70 3.78
CA TRP A 56 -2.49 1.17 3.61
C TRP A 56 -1.75 1.17 4.94
N ASN A 57 -0.46 0.84 4.94
CA ASN A 57 0.36 0.81 6.14
C ASN A 57 1.72 1.47 5.90
N ARG A 58 2.27 2.13 6.91
CA ARG A 58 3.57 2.81 6.88
C ARG A 58 4.59 2.02 7.69
N LEU A 59 5.70 1.67 7.06
CA LEU A 59 6.89 1.16 7.72
C LEU A 59 8.01 2.20 7.71
N LYS A 60 8.78 2.28 8.79
CA LYS A 60 10.00 3.07 8.86
C LYS A 60 11.14 2.19 8.33
N SER A 61 11.82 2.62 7.26
CA SER A 61 13.00 1.93 6.74
C SER A 61 14.24 2.70 7.14
N MET A 62 15.24 2.01 7.71
CA MET A 62 16.50 2.62 8.13
C MET A 62 17.62 2.50 7.09
N THR A 63 17.51 1.61 6.10
CA THR A 63 18.63 1.42 5.15
C THR A 63 18.13 0.85 3.82
N SER A 64 18.23 1.63 2.74
CA SER A 64 17.78 1.29 1.38
C SER A 64 18.71 0.33 0.61
N LYS A 65 19.87 -0.04 1.18
CA LYS A 65 20.96 -0.71 0.45
C LYS A 65 20.63 -2.11 -0.09
N HIS A 66 19.61 -2.79 0.45
CA HIS A 66 19.26 -4.17 0.06
C HIS A 66 17.94 -4.27 -0.70
N PHE A 67 17.25 -3.16 -0.95
CA PHE A 67 15.93 -3.16 -1.55
C PHE A 67 16.00 -2.88 -3.05
N ASP A 68 16.39 -3.90 -3.80
CA ASP A 68 16.43 -3.84 -5.27
C ASP A 68 15.03 -3.84 -5.89
N GLY A 69 14.89 -3.17 -7.04
CA GLY A 69 13.64 -3.12 -7.80
C GLY A 69 13.11 -4.51 -8.16
N ARG A 70 13.99 -5.48 -8.43
CA ARG A 70 13.60 -6.88 -8.70
C ARG A 70 12.94 -7.52 -7.48
N THR A 71 13.54 -7.41 -6.31
CA THR A 71 13.00 -7.98 -5.06
C THR A 71 11.67 -7.33 -4.69
N LYS A 72 11.55 -6.02 -4.90
CA LYS A 72 10.28 -5.29 -4.77
C LYS A 72 9.19 -5.94 -5.64
N PHE A 73 9.42 -6.06 -6.95
CA PHE A 73 8.45 -6.62 -7.88
C PHE A 73 8.06 -8.06 -7.53
N THR A 74 9.01 -8.88 -7.10
CA THR A 74 8.72 -10.24 -6.65
C THR A 74 7.80 -10.26 -5.43
N ILE A 75 8.07 -9.42 -4.42
CA ILE A 75 7.23 -9.35 -3.22
C ILE A 75 5.83 -8.85 -3.59
N GLU A 76 5.72 -7.81 -4.42
CA GLU A 76 4.43 -7.27 -4.88
C GLU A 76 3.58 -8.33 -5.56
N ASN A 77 4.16 -9.06 -6.52
CA ASN A 77 3.45 -10.07 -7.30
C ASN A 77 3.01 -11.27 -6.45
N VAL A 78 3.88 -11.77 -5.56
CA VAL A 78 3.57 -12.92 -4.72
C VAL A 78 2.52 -12.58 -3.67
N THR A 79 2.65 -11.41 -3.03
CA THR A 79 1.73 -11.01 -1.97
C THR A 79 0.48 -10.31 -2.49
N LYS A 80 0.39 -10.02 -3.80
CA LYS A 80 -0.67 -9.18 -4.39
C LYS A 80 -0.83 -7.86 -3.62
N THR A 81 0.29 -7.20 -3.35
CA THR A 81 0.34 -5.89 -2.68
C THR A 81 1.09 -4.88 -3.54
N ARG A 82 0.85 -3.60 -3.29
CA ARG A 82 1.59 -2.51 -3.90
C ARG A 82 2.52 -1.86 -2.90
N ILE A 83 3.77 -1.63 -3.29
CA ILE A 83 4.83 -1.08 -2.44
C ILE A 83 5.31 0.22 -3.05
N VAL A 84 5.29 1.29 -2.26
CA VAL A 84 5.89 2.58 -2.62
C VAL A 84 7.00 2.88 -1.63
N LEU A 85 8.16 3.26 -2.17
CA LEU A 85 9.33 3.69 -1.39
C LEU A 85 9.36 5.21 -1.45
N ALA A 86 9.14 5.86 -0.31
CA ALA A 86 9.18 7.31 -0.16
C ALA A 86 10.25 7.67 0.87
N ASP A 87 11.44 8.01 0.38
CA ASP A 87 12.62 8.33 1.19
C ASP A 87 12.94 7.24 2.23
N SER A 88 12.70 7.52 3.51
CA SER A 88 12.91 6.60 4.64
C SER A 88 11.63 5.85 5.06
N LYS A 89 10.55 5.93 4.28
CA LYS A 89 9.26 5.32 4.56
C LYS A 89 8.87 4.37 3.45
N ILE A 90 8.32 3.23 3.84
CA ILE A 90 7.72 2.27 2.90
C ILE A 90 6.23 2.30 3.12
N HIS A 91 5.49 2.55 2.04
CA HIS A 91 4.04 2.49 2.02
C HIS A 91 3.61 1.20 1.33
N LEU A 92 2.71 0.48 1.98
CA LEU A 92 2.14 -0.76 1.49
C LEU A 92 0.65 -0.55 1.27
N LEU A 93 0.11 -1.10 0.19
CA LEU A 93 -1.32 -1.12 -0.11
C LEU A 93 -1.74 -2.55 -0.48
N GLY A 94 -2.81 -3.05 0.11
CA GLY A 94 -3.28 -4.41 -0.15
C GLY A 94 -4.33 -4.90 0.84
N ALA A 95 -4.78 -6.14 0.66
CA ALA A 95 -5.65 -6.81 1.62
C ALA A 95 -4.92 -7.03 2.95
N TYR A 96 -5.64 -7.00 4.08
CA TYR A 96 -5.03 -7.08 5.41
C TYR A 96 -4.13 -8.30 5.63
N GLN A 97 -4.57 -9.49 5.19
CA GLN A 97 -3.79 -10.72 5.32
C GLN A 97 -2.48 -10.65 4.53
N ASN A 98 -2.55 -10.14 3.30
CA ASN A 98 -1.43 -9.99 2.40
C ASN A 98 -0.42 -8.95 2.91
N LEU A 99 -0.92 -7.82 3.43
CA LEU A 99 -0.10 -6.79 4.06
C LEU A 99 0.71 -7.33 5.24
N ARG A 100 0.16 -8.26 6.02
CA ARG A 100 0.88 -8.87 7.14
C ARG A 100 2.06 -9.69 6.67
N VAL A 101 1.88 -10.46 5.59
CA VAL A 101 2.95 -11.26 4.97
C VAL A 101 4.01 -10.35 4.34
N ALA A 102 3.59 -9.38 3.51
CA ALA A 102 4.50 -8.44 2.87
C ALA A 102 5.34 -7.66 3.90
N ARG A 103 4.72 -7.23 5.00
CA ARG A 103 5.40 -6.56 6.11
C ARG A 103 6.45 -7.43 6.76
N HIS A 104 6.12 -8.69 7.06
CA HIS A 104 7.08 -9.61 7.66
C HIS A 104 8.30 -9.82 6.75
N THR A 105 8.06 -10.03 5.45
CA THR A 105 9.13 -10.18 4.45
C THR A 105 9.98 -8.92 4.32
N LEU A 106 9.36 -7.74 4.31
CA LEU A 106 10.07 -6.46 4.27
C LEU A 106 10.92 -6.24 5.52
N CYS A 107 10.38 -6.51 6.72
CA CYS A 107 11.14 -6.41 7.96
C CYS A 107 12.33 -7.38 7.96
N ALA A 108 12.14 -8.63 7.51
CA ALA A 108 13.23 -9.60 7.41
C ALA A 108 14.36 -9.12 6.48
N LEU A 109 14.00 -8.49 5.37
CA LEU A 109 14.96 -7.91 4.43
C LEU A 109 15.71 -6.71 5.02
N ILE A 110 14.99 -5.81 5.72
CA ILE A 110 15.59 -4.66 6.42
C ILE A 110 16.56 -5.12 7.51
N MET A 111 16.25 -6.23 8.20
CA MET A 111 17.12 -6.85 9.20
C MET A 111 18.34 -7.58 8.61
N GLY A 112 18.52 -7.59 7.28
CA GLY A 112 19.68 -8.17 6.62
C GLY A 112 19.52 -9.63 6.19
N THR A 113 18.30 -10.17 6.17
CA THR A 113 18.07 -11.51 5.62
C THR A 113 18.40 -11.54 4.12
N PRO A 114 19.22 -12.48 3.63
CA PRO A 114 19.60 -12.53 2.22
C PRO A 114 18.38 -12.77 1.31
N PRO A 115 18.30 -12.14 0.13
CA PRO A 115 17.17 -12.28 -0.79
C PRO A 115 16.84 -13.73 -1.16
N ASN A 116 17.83 -14.61 -1.29
CA ASN A 116 17.63 -16.03 -1.62
C ASN A 116 16.70 -16.74 -0.62
N LYS A 117 16.87 -16.48 0.68
CA LYS A 117 16.01 -17.05 1.72
C LYS A 117 14.59 -16.50 1.66
N ILE A 118 14.45 -15.22 1.32
CA ILE A 118 13.16 -14.56 1.14
C ILE A 118 12.41 -15.17 -0.04
N TYR A 119 13.07 -15.39 -1.18
CA TYR A 119 12.44 -16.01 -2.34
C TYR A 119 11.93 -17.42 -2.04
N GLY A 120 12.71 -18.23 -1.29
CA GLY A 120 12.27 -19.55 -0.83
C GLY A 120 11.01 -19.48 0.05
N ASN A 121 10.98 -18.55 1.01
CA ASN A 121 9.82 -18.34 1.87
C ASN A 121 8.59 -17.86 1.08
N LEU A 122 8.77 -16.93 0.15
CA LEU A 122 7.71 -16.43 -0.72
C LEU A 122 7.13 -17.54 -1.60
N ARG A 123 7.96 -18.44 -2.14
CA ARG A 123 7.51 -19.59 -2.93
C ARG A 123 6.63 -20.52 -2.10
N ASN A 124 7.07 -20.86 -0.88
CA ASN A 124 6.28 -21.70 0.04
C ASN A 124 4.98 -21.03 0.50
N LEU A 125 4.95 -19.71 0.58
CA LEU A 125 3.73 -18.96 0.88
C LEU A 125 2.78 -18.94 -0.32
N SER A 126 3.31 -18.77 -1.52
CA SER A 126 2.51 -18.75 -2.75
C SER A 126 1.79 -20.08 -2.99
N SER A 127 2.44 -21.22 -2.73
CA SER A 127 1.80 -22.53 -2.84
C SER A 127 0.65 -22.70 -1.85
N ARG A 128 0.86 -22.30 -0.58
CA ARG A 128 -0.18 -22.37 0.47
C ARG A 128 -1.36 -21.44 0.23
N ILE A 129 -1.13 -20.28 -0.37
CA ILE A 129 -2.20 -19.33 -0.73
C ILE A 129 -2.98 -19.88 -1.92
N SER A 130 -2.31 -20.51 -2.89
CA SER A 130 -2.97 -21.14 -4.04
C SER A 130 -3.78 -22.37 -3.66
N GLU A 131 -3.37 -23.13 -2.63
CA GLU A 131 -4.11 -24.30 -2.13
C GLU A 131 -5.38 -23.94 -1.32
N ARG A 132 -5.53 -22.68 -0.89
CA ARG A 132 -6.67 -22.20 -0.10
C ARG A 132 -7.74 -21.46 -0.91
N LEU A 133 -7.51 -21.24 -2.20
CA LEU A 133 -8.44 -20.67 -3.16
C LEU A 133 -9.14 -21.80 -3.91
#